data_AF-A0A7S3R3C1-F1
#
_entry.id   AF-A0A7S3R3C1-F1
#
_cell.length_a   1.000
_cell.length_b   1.000
_cell.length_c   1.000
_cell.angle_alpha   90.00
_cell.angle_beta   90.00
_cell.angle_gamma   90.00
#
_symmetry.space_group_name_H-M   'P 1'
#
loop_
_entity.id
_entity.type
_entity.pdbx_description
1 polymer ?
#
loop_
_entity_poly.entity_id
_entity_poly.type
_entity_poly.pdbx_seq_one_letter_code
_entity_poly.pdbx_strand_id
1 'polypeptide(L)'
;MLLKLPIICARVLCMPLDFPDGMHSAGHLLILSCLVTFPTAAALCMPLEYPGGMHSAMHLLILLCLITAACLVVQLGATDVRLAGLEAQRFKLQADATDADGRCQGLRDQEETLKKDLASALAAKYKLLLATSRQQKTAKRYEDMQAGRYRPLVEDPANLDNELAAAGGKLDAVLGLLDALRGAAPQLGPDLDRVLCHVAEV
;
A
#
# COMPACT_ATOMS: atom_id res chain seq x y z
N MET A 1 38.31 12.34 9.61
CA MET A 1 38.80 13.72 9.36
C MET A 1 37.77 14.45 8.53
N LEU A 2 37.04 15.36 9.19
CA LEU A 2 35.90 16.11 8.64
C LEU A 2 36.39 17.40 7.99
N LEU A 3 36.39 17.44 6.66
CA LEU A 3 36.55 18.69 5.91
C LEU A 3 35.21 19.43 5.90
N LYS A 4 35.10 20.44 6.78
CA LYS A 4 34.06 21.47 6.74
C LYS A 4 34.26 22.32 5.48
N LEU A 5 33.46 22.10 4.43
CA LEU A 5 33.24 23.12 3.39
C LEU A 5 32.19 24.12 3.89
N PRO A 6 32.37 25.43 3.67
CA PRO A 6 31.35 26.42 4.00
C PRO A 6 30.24 26.34 2.95
N ILE A 7 29.13 25.72 3.31
CA ILE A 7 27.84 25.93 2.64
C ILE A 7 27.42 27.34 3.02
N ILE A 8 27.80 28.34 2.21
CA ILE A 8 27.16 29.64 2.23
C ILE A 8 25.77 29.42 1.63
N CYS A 9 24.82 29.22 2.54
CA CYS A 9 23.40 29.15 2.29
C CYS A 9 22.96 30.52 1.76
N ALA A 10 22.96 30.71 0.44
CA ALA A 10 22.26 31.81 -0.21
C ALA A 10 20.75 31.53 -0.08
N ARG A 11 20.18 31.97 1.04
CA ARG A 11 18.75 32.00 1.28
C ARG A 11 18.17 33.10 0.40
N VAL A 12 17.86 32.73 -0.85
CA VAL A 12 17.10 33.57 -1.78
C VAL A 12 15.72 33.77 -1.15
N LEU A 13 15.51 34.96 -0.58
CA LEU A 13 14.18 35.48 -0.28
C LEU A 13 13.49 35.76 -1.63
N CYS A 14 12.76 34.77 -2.14
CA CYS A 14 11.72 35.03 -3.14
C CYS A 14 10.57 35.76 -2.44
N MET A 15 10.62 37.09 -2.43
CA MET A 15 9.46 37.95 -2.21
C MET A 15 8.95 38.37 -3.59
N PRO A 16 7.65 38.25 -3.90
CA PRO A 16 7.09 38.75 -5.15
C PRO A 16 7.02 40.28 -5.04
N LEU A 17 7.78 40.98 -5.89
CA LEU A 17 7.62 42.41 -6.11
C LEU A 17 6.82 42.60 -7.39
N ASP A 18 5.54 42.91 -7.24
CA ASP A 18 4.69 43.41 -8.31
C ASP A 18 5.22 44.80 -8.74
N PHE A 19 5.68 44.92 -9.98
CA PHE A 19 5.99 46.20 -10.61
C PHE A 19 4.96 46.48 -11.72
N PRO A 20 4.17 47.57 -11.61
CA PRO A 20 3.30 47.98 -12.69
C PRO A 20 4.08 48.75 -13.76
N ASP A 21 3.49 48.72 -14.95
CA ASP A 21 4.01 49.14 -16.24
C ASP A 21 4.73 50.50 -16.28
N GLY A 22 5.91 50.52 -16.92
CA GLY A 22 6.59 51.75 -17.27
C GLY A 22 8.02 51.52 -17.71
N MET A 23 8.22 51.43 -19.03
CA MET A 23 9.52 51.36 -19.70
C MET A 23 10.55 52.33 -19.09
N HIS A 24 11.68 51.78 -18.63
CA HIS A 24 13.07 52.30 -18.77
C HIS A 24 13.98 51.66 -17.70
N SER A 25 14.42 50.41 -17.87
CA SER A 25 15.52 49.91 -17.01
C SER A 25 16.24 48.63 -17.46
N ALA A 26 16.33 48.34 -18.76
CA ALA A 26 17.12 47.19 -19.25
C ALA A 26 18.60 47.23 -18.78
N GLY A 27 19.13 48.40 -18.41
CA GLY A 27 20.47 48.56 -17.83
C GLY A 27 20.59 48.30 -16.32
N HIS A 28 19.50 48.37 -15.54
CA HIS A 28 19.56 48.18 -14.08
C HIS A 28 19.32 46.74 -13.64
N LEU A 29 18.61 45.93 -14.44
CA LEU A 29 18.36 44.53 -14.11
C LEU A 29 19.64 43.66 -14.15
N LEU A 30 20.58 43.95 -15.05
CA LEU A 30 21.88 43.27 -15.12
C LEU A 30 22.77 43.58 -13.91
N ILE A 31 22.67 44.80 -13.35
CA ILE A 31 23.47 45.22 -12.19
C ILE A 31 22.94 44.56 -10.90
N LEU A 32 21.62 44.41 -10.76
CA LEU A 32 21.02 43.75 -9.60
C LEU A 32 21.25 42.23 -9.59
N SER A 33 21.31 41.54 -10.73
CA SER A 33 21.62 40.11 -10.74
C SER A 33 23.06 39.79 -10.30
N CYS A 34 24.02 40.69 -10.57
CA CYS A 34 25.42 40.53 -10.13
C CYS A 34 25.59 40.77 -8.61
N LEU A 35 24.77 41.64 -8.01
CA LEU A 35 24.87 41.97 -6.58
C LEU A 35 24.29 40.88 -5.67
N VAL A 36 23.26 40.15 -6.12
CA VAL A 36 22.62 39.09 -5.31
C VAL A 36 23.48 37.82 -5.21
N THR A 37 24.36 37.57 -6.19
CA THR A 37 25.29 36.41 -6.16
C THR A 37 26.64 36.72 -5.49
N PHE A 38 27.00 37.99 -5.30
CA PHE A 38 28.26 38.40 -4.67
C PHE A 38 28.07 39.55 -3.67
N PRO A 39 27.76 39.28 -2.38
CA PRO A 39 27.80 40.31 -1.34
C PRO A 39 29.21 40.88 -1.13
N THR A 40 30.25 40.23 -1.66
CA THR A 40 31.65 40.70 -1.63
C THR A 40 32.03 41.63 -2.79
N ALA A 41 31.23 41.71 -3.87
CA ALA A 41 31.50 42.64 -4.96
C ALA A 41 31.10 44.09 -4.60
N ALA A 42 30.07 44.26 -3.77
CA ALA A 42 29.66 45.58 -3.28
C ALA A 42 30.74 46.27 -2.42
N ALA A 43 31.63 45.50 -1.78
CA ALA A 43 32.73 46.04 -0.97
C ALA A 43 33.92 46.57 -1.81
N LEU A 44 33.97 46.27 -3.12
CA LEU A 44 35.03 46.74 -4.02
C LEU A 44 34.63 47.97 -4.86
N CYS A 45 33.37 48.44 -4.77
CA CYS A 45 32.93 49.71 -5.34
C CYS A 45 33.17 50.91 -4.38
N MET A 46 34.27 50.87 -3.62
CA MET A 46 34.82 52.09 -3.01
C MET A 46 35.62 52.84 -4.08
N PRO A 47 35.53 54.19 -4.17
CA PRO A 47 36.20 54.96 -5.20
C PRO A 47 37.71 54.97 -4.92
N LEU A 48 38.42 53.98 -5.45
CA LEU A 48 39.87 54.03 -5.58
C LEU A 48 40.18 55.01 -6.72
N GLU A 49 40.51 56.25 -6.37
CA GLU A 49 41.14 57.21 -7.27
C GLU A 49 42.49 56.65 -7.73
N TYR A 50 42.48 55.84 -8.79
CA TYR A 50 43.68 55.39 -9.48
C TYR A 50 44.01 56.42 -10.58
N PRO A 51 45.12 57.17 -10.46
CA PRO A 51 45.56 58.08 -11.50
C PRO A 51 46.28 57.24 -12.57
N GLY A 52 45.53 56.65 -13.49
CA GLY A 52 46.11 55.88 -14.58
C GLY A 52 45.13 54.96 -15.31
N GLY A 53 44.54 55.48 -16.39
CA GLY A 53 44.02 54.71 -17.52
C GLY A 53 42.73 53.92 -17.31
N MET A 54 41.61 54.44 -17.85
CA MET A 54 40.30 53.75 -17.93
C MET A 54 40.36 52.32 -18.53
N HIS A 55 41.43 51.98 -19.26
CA HIS A 55 41.66 50.65 -19.81
C HIS A 55 41.90 49.59 -18.71
N SER A 56 42.55 49.93 -17.60
CA SER A 56 42.83 48.97 -16.52
C SER A 56 41.55 48.51 -15.82
N ALA A 57 40.62 49.44 -15.56
CA ALA A 57 39.33 49.14 -14.93
C ALA A 57 38.42 48.28 -15.83
N MET A 58 38.42 48.56 -17.14
CA MET A 58 37.72 47.75 -18.14
C MET A 58 38.22 46.29 -18.16
N HIS A 59 39.54 46.09 -18.14
CA HIS A 59 40.11 44.74 -18.10
C HIS A 59 39.70 43.99 -16.83
N LEU A 60 39.65 44.67 -15.67
CA LEU A 60 39.28 44.07 -14.41
C LEU A 60 37.79 43.66 -14.37
N LEU A 61 36.90 44.49 -14.94
CA LEU A 61 35.48 44.16 -15.09
C LEU A 61 35.26 42.97 -16.03
N ILE A 62 35.95 42.93 -17.17
CA ILE A 62 35.88 41.79 -18.11
C ILE A 62 36.33 40.51 -17.40
N LEU A 63 37.44 40.57 -16.66
CA LEU A 63 38.01 39.42 -15.96
C LEU A 63 37.07 38.93 -14.83
N LEU A 64 36.42 39.84 -14.11
CA LEU A 64 35.40 39.50 -13.11
C LEU A 64 34.19 38.82 -13.77
N CYS A 65 33.66 39.36 -14.87
CA CYS A 65 32.55 38.77 -15.61
C CYS A 65 32.87 37.37 -16.14
N LEU A 66 34.10 37.14 -16.61
CA LEU A 66 34.56 35.83 -17.07
C LEU A 66 34.66 34.83 -15.90
N ILE A 67 35.17 35.26 -14.74
CA ILE A 67 35.23 34.41 -13.54
C ILE A 67 33.82 34.05 -13.06
N THR A 68 32.89 35.00 -13.02
CA THR A 68 31.51 34.72 -12.59
C THR A 68 30.79 33.79 -13.56
N ALA A 69 30.98 33.99 -14.87
CA ALA A 69 30.43 33.09 -15.89
C ALA A 69 31.01 31.68 -15.76
N ALA A 70 32.32 31.54 -15.57
CA ALA A 70 32.96 30.24 -15.36
C ALA A 70 32.46 29.55 -14.08
N CYS A 71 32.31 30.31 -12.98
CA CYS A 71 31.78 29.77 -11.73
C CYS A 71 30.34 29.28 -11.88
N LEU A 72 29.50 30.02 -12.60
CA LEU A 72 28.12 29.64 -12.89
C LEU A 72 28.05 28.35 -13.73
N VAL A 73 28.88 28.23 -14.77
CA VAL A 73 28.93 27.02 -15.60
C VAL A 73 29.32 25.79 -14.78
N VAL A 74 30.29 25.92 -13.87
CA VAL A 74 30.68 24.82 -12.97
C VAL A 74 29.54 24.42 -12.03
N GLN A 75 28.83 25.41 -11.47
CA GLN A 75 27.69 25.13 -10.59
C GLN A 75 26.54 24.45 -11.33
N LEU A 76 26.20 24.92 -12.54
CA LEU A 76 25.19 24.32 -13.40
C LEU A 76 25.54 22.87 -13.74
N GLY A 77 26.79 22.61 -14.14
CA GLY A 77 27.25 21.24 -14.39
C GLY A 77 27.14 20.34 -13.16
N ALA A 78 27.46 20.86 -11.97
CA ALA A 78 27.31 20.11 -10.72
C ALA A 78 25.83 19.83 -10.37
N THR A 79 24.92 20.75 -10.67
CA THR A 79 23.48 20.52 -10.48
C THR A 79 22.92 19.52 -11.49
N ASP A 80 23.35 19.58 -12.74
CA ASP A 80 22.90 18.67 -13.79
C ASP A 80 23.29 17.22 -13.47
N VAL A 81 24.52 17.00 -12.98
CA VAL A 81 24.96 15.67 -12.52
C VAL A 81 24.12 15.15 -11.35
N ARG A 82 23.76 16.02 -10.40
CA ARG A 82 22.91 15.64 -9.27
C ARG A 82 21.49 15.31 -9.73
N LEU A 83 20.94 16.10 -10.64
CA LEU A 83 19.61 15.91 -11.20
C LEU A 83 19.54 14.58 -11.96
N ALA A 84 20.52 14.30 -12.83
CA ALA A 84 20.62 13.02 -13.53
C ALA A 84 20.75 11.83 -12.55
N GLY A 85 21.51 11.99 -11.45
CA GLY A 85 21.62 10.98 -10.40
C GLY A 85 20.30 10.72 -9.68
N LEU A 86 19.55 11.77 -9.34
CA LEU A 86 18.23 11.66 -8.70
C LEU A 86 17.18 11.07 -9.64
N GLU A 87 17.20 11.42 -10.93
CA GLU A 87 16.32 10.82 -11.94
C GLU A 87 16.58 9.33 -12.09
N ALA A 88 17.84 8.91 -12.18
CA ALA A 88 18.21 7.49 -12.22
C ALA A 88 17.74 6.75 -10.96
N GLN A 89 17.89 7.35 -9.78
CA GLN A 89 17.37 6.79 -8.53
C GLN A 89 15.85 6.69 -8.53
N ARG A 90 15.15 7.72 -9.02
CA ARG A 90 13.69 7.73 -9.13
C ARG A 90 13.21 6.59 -10.04
N PHE A 91 13.81 6.42 -11.22
CA PHE A 91 13.44 5.34 -12.13
C PHE A 91 13.67 3.97 -11.49
N LYS A 92 14.79 3.80 -10.78
CA LYS A 92 15.07 2.56 -10.05
C LYS A 92 14.03 2.27 -8.97
N LEU A 93 13.75 3.25 -8.11
CA LEU A 93 12.77 3.09 -7.04
C LEU A 93 11.36 2.85 -7.57
N GLN A 94 11.01 3.46 -8.72
CA GLN A 94 9.74 3.22 -9.39
C GLN A 94 9.65 1.77 -9.90
N ALA A 95 10.72 1.25 -10.51
CA ALA A 95 10.78 -0.15 -10.93
C ALA A 95 10.65 -1.11 -9.73
N ASP A 96 11.41 -0.85 -8.66
CA ASP A 96 11.37 -1.65 -7.43
C ASP A 96 9.97 -1.64 -6.78
N ALA A 97 9.27 -0.49 -6.81
CA ALA A 97 7.90 -0.37 -6.32
C ALA A 97 6.92 -1.20 -7.16
N THR A 98 7.01 -1.14 -8.49
CA THR A 98 6.15 -1.95 -9.35
C THR A 98 6.37 -3.45 -9.20
N ASP A 99 7.62 -3.89 -8.98
CA ASP A 99 7.93 -5.28 -8.68
C ASP A 99 7.36 -5.71 -7.32
N ALA A 100 7.51 -4.86 -6.29
CA ALA A 100 6.93 -5.12 -4.98
C ALA A 100 5.39 -5.21 -5.03
N ASP A 101 4.72 -4.32 -5.74
CA ASP A 101 3.27 -4.36 -5.95
C ASP A 101 2.84 -5.65 -6.67
N GLY A 102 3.59 -6.06 -7.70
CA GLY A 102 3.37 -7.34 -8.38
C GLY A 102 3.50 -8.55 -7.45
N ARG A 103 4.52 -8.56 -6.59
CA ARG A 103 4.69 -9.62 -5.56
C ARG A 103 3.57 -9.61 -4.53
N CYS A 104 3.16 -8.43 -4.05
CA CYS A 104 2.05 -8.30 -3.11
C CYS A 104 0.73 -8.80 -3.71
N GLN A 105 0.45 -8.50 -4.97
CA GLN A 105 -0.72 -9.02 -5.65
C GLN A 105 -0.67 -10.54 -5.78
N GLY A 106 0.47 -11.10 -6.21
CA GLY A 106 0.65 -12.55 -6.31
C GLY A 106 0.46 -13.27 -4.97
N LEU A 107 0.92 -12.68 -3.86
CA LEU A 107 0.68 -13.23 -2.52
C LEU A 107 -0.79 -13.19 -2.11
N ARG A 108 -1.53 -12.14 -2.47
CA ARG A 108 -2.98 -12.06 -2.20
C ARG A 108 -3.76 -13.11 -2.97
N ASP A 109 -3.43 -13.31 -4.24
CA ASP A 109 -4.07 -14.33 -5.08
C ASP A 109 -3.81 -15.76 -4.55
N GLN A 110 -2.58 -16.00 -4.07
CA GLN A 110 -2.22 -17.25 -3.39
C GLN A 110 -2.99 -17.43 -2.07
N GLU A 111 -3.10 -16.39 -1.26
CA GLU A 111 -3.88 -16.42 -0.01
C GLU A 111 -5.35 -16.76 -0.28
N GLU A 112 -5.95 -16.14 -1.31
CA GLU A 112 -7.34 -16.38 -1.68
C GLU A 112 -7.55 -17.82 -2.19
N THR A 113 -6.59 -18.35 -2.94
CA THR A 113 -6.58 -19.75 -3.39
C THR A 113 -6.50 -20.71 -2.20
N LEU A 114 -5.57 -20.48 -1.28
CA LEU A 114 -5.42 -21.30 -0.07
C LEU A 114 -6.65 -21.26 0.82
N LYS A 115 -7.34 -20.11 0.93
CA LYS A 115 -8.62 -20.00 1.66
C LYS A 115 -9.70 -20.88 1.03
N LYS A 116 -9.81 -20.90 -0.30
CA LYS A 116 -10.76 -21.75 -1.03
C LYS A 116 -10.43 -23.23 -0.84
N ASP A 117 -9.16 -23.60 -0.95
CA ASP A 117 -8.69 -24.97 -0.76
C ASP A 117 -8.93 -25.47 0.67
N LEU A 118 -8.63 -24.64 1.67
CA LEU A 118 -8.87 -24.95 3.07
C LEU A 118 -10.36 -25.16 3.35
N ALA A 119 -11.22 -24.27 2.82
CA ALA A 119 -12.67 -24.41 2.97
C ALA A 119 -13.19 -25.71 2.34
N SER A 120 -12.71 -26.06 1.14
CA SER A 120 -13.04 -27.31 0.46
C SER A 120 -12.56 -28.55 1.26
N ALA A 121 -11.32 -28.54 1.74
CA ALA A 121 -10.74 -29.62 2.52
C ALA A 121 -11.48 -29.84 3.86
N LEU A 122 -11.86 -28.76 4.53
CA LEU A 122 -12.66 -28.83 5.77
C LEU A 122 -14.05 -29.40 5.52
N ALA A 123 -14.73 -28.97 4.45
CA ALA A 123 -16.02 -29.51 4.06
C ALA A 123 -15.93 -31.02 3.76
N ALA A 124 -14.91 -31.45 2.99
CA ALA A 124 -14.67 -32.86 2.68
C ALA A 124 -14.39 -33.68 3.95
N LYS A 125 -13.53 -33.18 4.85
CA LYS A 125 -13.23 -33.84 6.12
C LYS A 125 -14.49 -34.01 6.98
N TYR A 126 -15.31 -32.96 7.07
CA TYR A 126 -16.55 -33.02 7.85
C TYR A 126 -17.54 -34.04 7.27
N LYS A 127 -17.73 -34.08 5.95
CA LYS A 127 -18.54 -35.11 5.27
C LYS A 127 -18.03 -36.52 5.59
N LEU A 128 -16.72 -36.74 5.55
CA LEU A 128 -16.12 -38.04 5.89
C LEU A 128 -16.34 -38.44 7.35
N LEU A 129 -16.20 -37.50 8.29
CA LEU A 129 -16.45 -37.74 9.72
C LEU A 129 -17.92 -38.11 9.98
N LEU A 130 -18.87 -37.44 9.33
CA LEU A 130 -20.28 -37.80 9.42
C LEU A 130 -20.55 -39.19 8.83
N ALA A 131 -20.00 -39.49 7.65
CA ALA A 131 -20.16 -40.79 7.01
C ALA A 131 -19.61 -41.93 7.88
N THR A 132 -18.40 -41.77 8.43
CA THR A 132 -17.78 -42.76 9.32
C THR A 132 -18.56 -42.92 10.62
N SER A 133 -19.06 -41.84 11.23
CA SER A 133 -19.94 -41.92 12.40
C SER A 133 -21.24 -42.68 12.10
N ARG A 134 -21.87 -42.44 10.94
CA ARG A 134 -23.05 -43.18 10.48
C ARG A 134 -22.73 -44.67 10.30
N GLN A 135 -21.62 -44.99 9.63
CA GLN A 135 -21.18 -46.37 9.44
C GLN A 135 -20.91 -47.10 10.76
N GLN A 136 -20.24 -46.45 11.72
CA GLN A 136 -19.99 -47.01 13.06
C GLN A 136 -21.29 -47.30 13.81
N LYS A 137 -22.26 -46.36 13.79
CA LYS A 137 -23.57 -46.57 14.40
C LYS A 137 -24.30 -47.76 13.78
N THR A 138 -24.28 -47.86 12.44
CA THR A 138 -24.90 -48.97 11.72
C THR A 138 -24.21 -50.30 12.02
N ALA A 139 -22.87 -50.35 12.03
CA ALA A 139 -22.10 -51.54 12.39
C ALA A 139 -22.44 -52.02 13.80
N LYS A 140 -22.46 -51.11 14.78
CA LYS A 140 -22.87 -51.43 16.15
C LYS A 140 -24.29 -51.99 16.23
N ARG A 141 -25.24 -51.44 15.45
CA ARG A 141 -26.61 -51.99 15.39
C ARG A 141 -26.61 -53.44 14.89
N TYR A 142 -25.81 -53.76 13.87
CA TYR A 142 -25.67 -55.13 13.39
C TYR A 142 -25.06 -56.06 14.45
N GLU A 143 -24.03 -55.61 15.17
CA GLU A 143 -23.43 -56.37 16.28
C GLU A 143 -24.44 -56.63 17.40
N ASP A 144 -25.21 -55.61 17.79
CA ASP A 144 -26.24 -55.75 18.83
C ASP A 144 -27.39 -56.66 18.37
N MET A 145 -27.75 -56.66 17.08
CA MET A 145 -28.75 -57.59 16.52
C MET A 145 -28.26 -59.03 16.56
N GLN A 146 -26.99 -59.27 16.19
CA GLN A 146 -26.38 -60.60 16.27
C GLN A 146 -26.28 -61.11 17.72
N ALA A 147 -26.04 -60.21 18.67
CA ALA A 147 -25.98 -60.53 20.09
C ALA A 147 -27.36 -60.64 20.77
N GLY A 148 -28.46 -60.38 20.06
CA GLY A 148 -29.82 -60.36 20.63
C GLY A 148 -30.07 -59.22 21.62
N ARG A 149 -29.20 -58.20 21.65
CA ARG A 149 -29.30 -57.03 22.54
C ARG A 149 -29.93 -55.82 21.86
N TYR A 150 -30.18 -55.90 20.55
CA TYR A 150 -30.76 -54.79 19.81
C TYR A 150 -32.18 -54.51 20.27
N ARG A 151 -32.39 -53.26 20.70
CA ARG A 151 -33.71 -52.73 21.03
C ARG A 151 -34.12 -51.70 19.98
N PRO A 152 -35.16 -51.97 19.16
CA PRO A 152 -35.70 -50.98 18.25
C PRO A 152 -36.10 -49.71 19.00
N LEU A 153 -35.85 -48.55 18.39
CA LEU A 153 -36.27 -47.26 18.95
C LEU A 153 -37.80 -47.16 19.03
N VAL A 154 -38.49 -47.82 18.09
CA VAL A 154 -39.94 -47.94 18.03
C VAL A 154 -40.26 -49.44 18.02
N GLU A 155 -40.88 -49.93 19.10
CA GLU A 155 -41.27 -51.34 19.24
C GLU A 155 -42.60 -51.63 18.51
N ASP A 156 -43.51 -50.66 18.47
CA ASP A 156 -44.82 -50.77 17.82
C ASP A 156 -44.86 -49.94 16.52
N PRO A 157 -45.06 -50.56 15.34
CA PRO A 157 -45.13 -49.84 14.07
C PRO A 157 -46.26 -48.80 14.00
N ALA A 158 -47.30 -48.92 14.82
CA ALA A 158 -48.38 -47.93 14.88
C ALA A 158 -47.93 -46.58 15.47
N ASN A 159 -46.83 -46.56 16.23
CA ASN A 159 -46.27 -45.33 16.81
C ASN A 159 -45.19 -44.67 15.94
N LEU A 160 -44.83 -45.28 14.80
CA LEU A 160 -43.78 -44.78 13.92
C LEU A 160 -44.10 -43.36 13.42
N ASP A 161 -45.33 -43.14 12.97
CA ASP A 161 -45.76 -41.85 12.42
C ASP A 161 -45.75 -40.74 13.49
N ASN A 162 -46.10 -41.08 14.74
CA ASN A 162 -46.07 -40.14 15.85
C ASN A 162 -44.64 -39.72 16.21
N GLU A 163 -43.71 -40.67 16.26
CA GLU A 163 -42.29 -40.39 16.50
C GLU A 163 -41.65 -39.64 15.33
N LEU A 164 -42.04 -39.95 14.10
CA LEU A 164 -41.56 -39.25 12.91
C LEU A 164 -42.08 -37.81 12.87
N ALA A 165 -43.34 -37.57 13.24
CA ALA A 165 -43.91 -36.24 13.41
C ALA A 165 -43.21 -35.47 14.55
N ALA A 166 -42.93 -36.12 15.69
CA ALA A 166 -42.20 -35.50 16.80
C ALA A 166 -40.75 -35.15 16.43
N ALA A 167 -40.08 -36.01 15.66
CA ALA A 167 -38.74 -35.75 15.12
C ALA A 167 -38.76 -34.62 14.08
N GLY A 168 -39.77 -34.59 13.20
CA GLY A 168 -39.99 -33.52 12.24
C GLY A 168 -40.18 -32.17 12.93
N GLY A 169 -41.05 -32.10 13.95
CA GLY A 169 -41.26 -30.88 14.71
C GLY A 169 -40.00 -30.38 15.44
N LYS A 170 -39.14 -31.29 15.93
CA LYS A 170 -37.83 -30.92 16.50
C LYS A 170 -36.90 -30.38 15.43
N LEU A 171 -36.88 -30.98 14.24
CA LEU A 171 -36.08 -30.51 13.12
C LEU A 171 -36.52 -29.11 12.68
N ASP A 172 -37.83 -28.89 12.51
CA ASP A 172 -38.40 -27.59 12.15
C ASP A 172 -38.08 -26.52 13.20
N ALA A 173 -38.11 -26.86 14.49
CA ALA A 173 -37.71 -25.95 15.55
C ALA A 173 -36.23 -25.55 15.45
N VAL A 174 -35.35 -26.49 15.11
CA VAL A 174 -33.91 -26.20 14.89
C VAL A 174 -33.72 -25.35 13.64
N LEU A 175 -34.43 -25.64 12.55
CA LEU A 175 -34.38 -24.84 11.33
C LEU A 175 -34.85 -23.41 11.58
N GLY A 176 -35.97 -23.23 12.30
CA GLY A 176 -36.46 -21.91 12.68
C GLY A 176 -35.48 -21.13 13.56
N LEU A 177 -34.74 -21.81 14.45
CA LEU A 177 -33.67 -21.18 15.23
C LEU A 177 -32.49 -20.77 14.36
N LEU A 178 -32.09 -21.59 13.37
CA LEU A 178 -31.03 -21.25 12.43
C LEU A 178 -31.42 -20.05 11.55
N ASP A 179 -32.68 -19.97 11.12
CA ASP A 179 -33.20 -18.82 10.37
C ASP A 179 -33.27 -17.55 11.23
N ALA A 180 -33.67 -17.66 12.49
CA ALA A 180 -33.64 -16.55 13.43
C ALA A 180 -32.20 -16.05 13.69
N LEU A 181 -31.24 -16.97 13.83
CA LEU A 181 -29.81 -16.65 13.94
C LEU A 181 -29.27 -15.98 12.68
N ARG A 182 -29.71 -16.42 11.49
CA ARG A 182 -29.38 -15.77 10.21
C ARG A 182 -29.88 -14.32 10.16
N GLY A 183 -31.09 -14.07 10.66
CA GLY A 183 -31.66 -12.73 10.78
C GLY A 183 -30.93 -11.84 11.79
N ALA A 184 -30.52 -12.41 12.93
CA ALA A 184 -29.83 -11.67 13.99
C ALA A 184 -28.34 -11.39 13.70
N ALA A 185 -27.68 -12.29 12.95
CA ALA A 185 -26.25 -12.23 12.65
C ALA A 185 -25.99 -12.60 11.18
N PRO A 186 -26.22 -11.68 10.22
CA PRO A 186 -26.08 -11.96 8.79
C PRO A 186 -24.65 -12.37 8.39
N GLN A 187 -23.64 -11.99 9.16
CA GLN A 187 -22.25 -12.41 8.96
C GLN A 187 -22.03 -13.93 9.11
N LEU A 188 -22.92 -14.64 9.82
CA LEU A 188 -22.88 -16.10 9.98
C LEU A 188 -23.61 -16.84 8.86
N GLY A 189 -24.31 -16.12 7.97
CA GLY A 189 -25.05 -16.69 6.84
C GLY A 189 -24.30 -17.79 6.07
N PRO A 190 -23.06 -17.57 5.58
CA PRO A 190 -22.34 -18.59 4.83
C PRO A 190 -21.96 -19.83 5.64
N ASP A 191 -21.74 -19.69 6.95
CA ASP A 191 -21.44 -20.83 7.83
C ASP A 191 -22.73 -21.60 8.18
N LEU A 192 -23.85 -20.89 8.36
CA LEU A 192 -25.17 -21.50 8.54
C LEU A 192 -25.62 -22.25 7.29
N ASP A 193 -25.42 -21.68 6.10
CA ASP A 193 -25.72 -22.33 4.82
C ASP A 193 -24.92 -23.64 4.66
N ARG A 194 -23.67 -23.71 5.14
CA ARG A 194 -22.89 -24.96 5.16
C ARG A 194 -23.49 -26.02 6.08
N VAL A 195 -23.97 -25.63 7.26
CA VAL A 195 -24.63 -26.57 8.19
C VAL A 195 -25.94 -27.08 7.59
N LEU A 196 -26.72 -26.20 6.97
CA LEU A 196 -28.02 -26.52 6.35
C LEU A 196 -27.88 -27.46 5.14
N CYS A 197 -26.82 -27.35 4.33
CA CYS A 197 -26.55 -28.29 3.24
C CYS A 197 -26.48 -29.75 3.71
N HIS A 198 -26.10 -30.02 4.96
CA HIS A 198 -26.07 -31.38 5.51
C HIS A 198 -27.41 -31.90 6.02
N VAL A 199 -28.37 -31.00 6.28
CA VAL A 199 -29.74 -31.37 6.65
C VAL A 199 -30.52 -31.84 5.42
N ALA A 200 -30.25 -31.26 4.24
CA ALA A 200 -30.88 -31.65 2.98
C ALA A 200 -30.35 -32.96 2.37
N GLU A 201 -29.18 -33.44 2.80
CA GLU A 201 -28.58 -34.72 2.38
C GLU A 201 -28.98 -35.90 3.32
N VAL A 202 -29.91 -35.70 4.25
CA VAL A 202 -30.51 -36.73 5.13
C VAL A 202 -31.87 -37.15 4.58
#